data_AF-A0A3G5CNX8-F1
#
_entry.id   AF-A0A3G5CNX8-F1
#
_cell.length_a   1.000
_cell.length_b   1.000
_cell.length_c   1.000
_cell.angle_alpha   90.00
_cell.angle_beta   90.00
_cell.angle_gamma   90.00
#
_symmetry.space_group_name_H-M   'P 1'
#
loop_
_entity.id
_entity.type
_entity.pdbx_description
1 polymer ?
#
loop_
_entity_poly.entity_id
_entity_poly.type
_entity_poly.pdbx_seq_one_letter_code
_entity_poly.pdbx_strand_id
1 'polypeptide(L)' 'MAVPKKRTSRSKKKIRNHAWKIKSVGKASKSFSLAQSVLSGHSRSFYYITEKKSLRTN' A
#
# COMPACT_ATOMS: atom_id res chain seq x y z
N MET A 1 12.44 -19.35 31.63
CA MET A 1 12.01 -18.87 30.29
C MET A 1 12.67 -19.71 29.21
N ALA A 2 11.99 -20.01 28.11
CA ALA A 2 12.58 -20.77 27.01
C ALA A 2 13.57 -19.91 26.21
N VAL A 3 14.77 -20.44 25.96
CA VAL A 3 15.84 -19.76 25.22
C VAL A 3 16.17 -20.56 23.96
N PRO A 4 16.32 -19.93 22.78
CA PRO A 4 16.68 -20.65 21.57
C PRO A 4 18.09 -21.22 21.67
N LYS A 5 18.23 -22.54 21.51
CA LYS A 5 19.52 -23.23 21.58
C LYS A 5 20.47 -22.84 20.43
N LYS A 6 19.93 -22.46 19.27
CA LYS A 6 20.67 -22.08 18.06
C LYS A 6 19.96 -20.94 17.34
N ARG A 7 20.72 -20.13 16.60
CA ARG A 7 20.18 -19.08 15.74
C ARG A 7 19.37 -19.69 14.59
N THR A 8 18.31 -19.00 14.18
CA THR A 8 17.59 -19.38 12.97
C THR A 8 18.46 -19.15 11.73
N SER A 9 18.41 -20.06 10.76
CA SER A 9 19.14 -19.92 9.51
C SER A 9 18.70 -18.66 8.74
N ARG A 10 19.59 -18.14 7.88
CA ARG A 10 19.32 -16.95 7.05
C ARG A 10 18.07 -17.13 6.19
N SER A 11 17.89 -18.30 5.58
CA SER A 11 16.72 -18.64 4.76
C SER A 11 15.42 -18.58 5.57
N LYS A 12 15.36 -19.26 6.72
CA LYS A 12 14.15 -19.28 7.58
C LYS A 12 13.80 -17.88 8.11
N LYS A 13 14.79 -17.01 8.36
CA LYS A 13 14.54 -15.60 8.72
C LYS A 13 13.95 -14.82 7.54
N LYS A 14 14.50 -14.97 6.33
CA LYS A 14 14.00 -14.28 5.11
C LYS A 14 12.56 -14.66 4.79
N ILE A 15 12.21 -15.94 4.86
CA ILE A 15 10.85 -16.44 4.60
C ILE A 15 9.83 -15.79 5.55
N ARG A 16 10.12 -15.78 6.87
CA ARG A 16 9.24 -15.11 7.85
C ARG A 16 9.08 -13.61 7.58
N ASN A 17 10.17 -12.92 7.25
CA ASN A 17 10.11 -11.50 6.91
C ASN A 17 9.30 -11.24 5.63
N HIS A 18 9.42 -12.12 4.63
CA HIS A 18 8.67 -12.02 3.38
C HIS A 18 7.16 -12.20 3.61
N ALA A 19 6.77 -13.18 4.43
CA ALA A 19 5.37 -13.39 4.80
C ALA A 19 4.75 -12.16 5.49
N TRP A 20 5.53 -11.41 6.27
CA TRP A 20 5.06 -10.14 6.85
C TRP A 20 4.95 -9.03 5.79
N LYS A 21 5.93 -8.93 4.89
CA LYS A 21 5.94 -7.93 3.81
C LYS A 21 4.84 -8.11 2.77
N ILE A 22 4.50 -9.34 2.38
CA ILE A 22 3.44 -9.59 1.37
C ILE A 22 2.09 -9.04 1.81
N LYS A 23 1.81 -8.96 3.12
CA LYS A 23 0.54 -8.45 3.64
C LYS A 23 0.25 -7.01 3.19
N SER A 24 1.27 -6.20 2.88
CA SER A 24 1.07 -4.84 2.37
C SER A 24 0.66 -4.80 0.89
N VAL A 25 1.01 -5.83 0.10
CA VAL A 25 0.76 -5.87 -1.36
C VAL A 25 -0.73 -5.77 -1.66
N GLY A 26 -1.58 -6.52 -0.94
CA GLY A 26 -3.03 -6.46 -1.14
C GLY A 26 -3.63 -5.08 -0.83
N LYS A 27 -3.09 -4.35 0.15
CA LYS A 27 -3.50 -2.97 0.44
C LYS A 27 -3.02 -2.01 -0.65
N ALA A 28 -1.80 -2.20 -1.16
CA ALA A 28 -1.23 -1.40 -2.23
C ALA A 28 -2.05 -1.52 -3.53
N SER A 29 -2.43 -2.74 -3.94
CA SER A 29 -3.26 -2.95 -5.13
C SER A 29 -4.62 -2.24 -5.04
N LYS A 30 -5.28 -2.32 -3.88
CA LYS A 30 -6.56 -1.62 -3.64
C LYS A 30 -6.39 -0.11 -3.68
N SER A 31 -5.35 0.42 -3.03
CA SER A 31 -5.04 1.85 -3.05
C SER A 31 -4.74 2.36 -4.46
N PHE A 32 -4.01 1.58 -5.26
CA PHE A 32 -3.68 1.94 -6.65
C PHE A 32 -4.94 1.99 -7.53
N SER A 33 -5.80 0.97 -7.47
CA SER A 33 -7.08 0.96 -8.18
C SER A 33 -7.95 2.15 -7.78
N LEU A 34 -8.00 2.49 -6.48
CA LEU A 34 -8.74 3.64 -5.99
C LEU A 34 -8.18 4.95 -6.56
N ALA A 35 -6.86 5.16 -6.50
CA ALA A 35 -6.21 6.35 -7.02
C ALA A 35 -6.50 6.56 -8.52
N GLN A 36 -6.45 5.50 -9.33
CA GLN A 36 -6.82 5.57 -10.74
C GLN A 36 -8.29 5.96 -10.94
N SER A 37 -9.20 5.45 -10.12
CA SER A 37 -10.60 5.86 -10.15
C SER A 37 -10.76 7.35 -9.87
N VAL A 38 -10.05 7.88 -8.88
CA VAL A 38 -10.05 9.32 -8.55
C VAL A 38 -9.54 10.16 -9.71
N LEU A 39 -8.37 9.79 -10.26
CA LEU A 39 -7.73 10.54 -11.35
C LEU A 39 -8.59 10.56 -12.61
N SER A 40 -9.35 9.49 -12.87
CA SER A 40 -10.24 9.42 -14.02
C SER A 40 -11.41 10.41 -13.93
N GLY A 41 -11.87 10.79 -12.74
CA GLY A 41 -13.04 11.65 -12.55
C GLY A 41 -14.38 11.05 -13.01
N HIS A 42 -14.42 9.77 -13.42
CA HIS A 42 -15.64 9.10 -13.89
C HIS A 42 -16.48 8.51 -12.75
N SER A 43 -15.89 8.31 -11.57
CA SER A 43 -16.60 7.73 -10.42
C SER A 43 -17.42 8.80 -9.68
N ARG A 44 -18.71 8.53 -9.51
CA ARG A 44 -19.69 9.40 -8.81
C ARG A 44 -19.90 9.04 -7.34
N SER A 45 -19.29 7.96 -6.87
CA SER A 45 -19.53 7.39 -5.53
C SER A 45 -18.58 7.92 -4.44
N PHE A 46 -17.44 8.50 -4.81
CA PHE A 46 -16.46 9.04 -3.86
C PHE A 46 -16.33 10.56 -4.01
N TYR A 47 -16.32 11.26 -2.87
CA TYR A 47 -16.16 12.71 -2.81
C TYR A 47 -14.86 13.06 -2.10
N TYR A 48 -14.07 13.94 -2.72
CA TYR A 48 -12.84 14.47 -2.15
C TYR A 48 -12.91 15.99 -2.22
N ILE A 49 -12.44 16.68 -1.18
CA ILE A 49 -12.32 18.14 -1.21
C ILE A 49 -11.16 18.46 -2.16
N THR A 50 -11.48 18.89 -3.38
CA THR A 50 -10.48 19.34 -4.33
C THR A 50 -10.44 20.87 -4.30
N GLU A 51 -9.33 21.42 -3.80
CA GLU A 51 -8.98 22.81 -4.04
C GLU A 51 -8.85 22.98 -5.56
N LYS A 52 -9.82 23.64 -6.19
CA LYS A 52 -9.72 24.02 -7.60
C LYS A 52 -8.60 25.05 -7.71
N LYS A 53 -7.36 24.61 -7.92
CA LYS A 53 -6.33 25.51 -8.43
C LYS A 53 -6.77 25.95 -9.82
N SER A 54 -7.36 27.14 -9.90
CA SER A 54 -7.55 27.81 -11.18
C SER A 54 -6.16 27.98 -11.78
N LEU A 55 -5.87 27.23 -12.84
CA LEU A 55 -4.73 27.53 -13.69
C LEU A 55 -5.02 28.90 -14.29
N ARG A 56 -4.43 29.96 -13.72
CA ARG A 56 -4.41 31.27 -14.35
C ARG A 56 -3.49 31.14 -15.57
N THR A 57 -4.07 30.90 -16.72
CA THR A 57 -3.44 31.13 -18.02
C THR A 57 -3.52 32.63 -18.30
N ASN A 58 -2.37 33.26 -18.56
CA ASN A 58 -2.32 34.63 -19.12
C ASN A 58 -2.84 34.65 -20.54
#